data_AF-A0A954FU93-F1
#
_entry.id   AF-A0A954FU93-F1
#
_cell.length_a   1.000
_cell.length_b   1.000
_cell.length_c   1.000
_cell.angle_alpha   90.00
_cell.angle_beta   90.00
_cell.angle_gamma   90.00
#
_symmetry.space_group_name_H-M   'P 1'
#
loop_
_entity.id
_entity.type
_entity.pdbx_description
1 polymer ?
#
loop_
_entity_poly.entity_id
_entity_poly.type
_entity_poly.pdbx_seq_one_letter_code
_entity_poly.pdbx_strand_id
1 'polypeptide(L)'
;SGFRYQGTYQRGVAAANLNQVLPPVVLSQIQNGLPIMNQKWQGAFLENAVLVGPEMRGSSPIRIDRDRQTSQTPGFRGLYPVGEGAGYAGGIVSAAVDGLLSAKKLVEEFAPLGSVTA
;
A
#
# COMPACT_ATOMS: atom_id res chain seq x y z
N SER A 1 16.26 -10.29 -33.07
CA SER A 1 15.71 -8.97 -33.46
C SER A 1 15.07 -8.35 -32.23
N GLY A 2 15.68 -7.29 -31.68
CA GLY A 2 15.36 -6.76 -30.36
C GLY A 2 14.09 -5.92 -30.35
N PHE A 3 12.98 -6.51 -29.90
CA PHE A 3 11.77 -5.76 -29.57
C PHE A 3 12.11 -4.84 -28.38
N ARG A 4 12.21 -3.52 -28.63
CA ARG A 4 12.35 -2.53 -27.56
C ARG A 4 10.95 -2.11 -27.13
N TYR A 5 10.48 -2.66 -26.02
CA TYR A 5 9.28 -2.16 -25.36
C TYR A 5 9.56 -0.73 -24.85
N GLN A 6 8.86 0.25 -25.41
CA GLN A 6 8.93 1.63 -24.92
C GLN A 6 8.03 1.75 -23.69
N GLY A 7 8.63 2.08 -22.55
CA GLY A 7 7.92 2.30 -21.29
C GLY A 7 8.50 3.48 -20.54
N THR A 8 7.75 4.01 -19.58
CA THR A 8 8.17 5.15 -18.74
C THR A 8 9.14 4.73 -17.62
N TYR A 9 9.37 3.42 -17.44
CA TYR A 9 10.28 2.91 -16.43
C TYR A 9 11.74 3.22 -16.80
N GLN A 10 12.35 4.16 -16.08
CA GLN A 10 13.65 4.74 -16.42
C GLN A 10 14.81 3.74 -16.45
N ARG A 11 14.71 2.62 -15.72
CA ARG A 11 15.76 1.59 -15.72
C ARG A 11 15.70 0.65 -16.93
N GLY A 12 14.72 0.85 -17.81
CA GLY A 12 14.47 -0.02 -18.95
C GLY A 12 13.83 -1.35 -18.55
N VAL A 13 13.42 -2.12 -19.54
CA VAL A 13 12.78 -3.42 -19.34
C VAL A 13 13.48 -4.50 -20.15
N ALA A 14 13.45 -5.73 -19.64
CA ALA A 14 13.89 -6.93 -20.33
C ALA A 14 12.74 -7.93 -20.41
N ALA A 15 12.57 -8.56 -21.57
CA ALA A 15 11.56 -9.59 -21.74
C ALA A 15 11.90 -10.81 -20.85
N ALA A 16 10.93 -11.25 -20.06
CA ALA A 16 11.08 -12.41 -19.17
C ALA A 16 9.77 -13.19 -19.12
N ASN A 17 9.86 -14.48 -18.78
CA ASN A 17 8.69 -15.30 -18.55
C ASN A 17 8.14 -15.05 -17.13
N LEU A 18 6.93 -14.49 -17.03
CA LEU A 18 6.30 -14.18 -15.73
C LEU A 18 6.13 -15.39 -14.81
N ASN A 19 6.07 -16.61 -15.37
CA ASN A 19 6.05 -17.85 -14.58
C ASN A 19 7.29 -18.01 -13.66
N GLN A 20 8.41 -17.34 -13.99
CA GLN A 20 9.66 -17.45 -13.24
C GLN A 20 9.74 -16.45 -12.08
N VAL A 21 8.88 -15.43 -12.06
CA VAL A 21 8.97 -14.29 -11.11
C VAL A 21 7.71 -14.10 -10.28
N LEU A 22 6.59 -14.72 -10.64
CA LEU A 22 5.32 -14.64 -9.91
C LEU A 22 4.93 -16.00 -9.30
N PRO A 23 4.33 -16.00 -8.10
CA PRO A 23 3.71 -17.21 -7.55
C PRO A 23 2.58 -17.73 -8.45
N PRO A 24 2.36 -19.06 -8.53
CA PRO A 24 1.32 -19.65 -9.37
C PRO A 24 -0.09 -19.09 -9.15
N VAL A 25 -0.43 -18.78 -7.88
CA VAL A 25 -1.71 -18.17 -7.53
C VAL A 25 -1.89 -16.78 -8.13
N VAL A 26 -0.84 -15.96 -8.16
CA VAL A 26 -0.90 -14.62 -8.76
C VAL A 26 -1.03 -14.71 -10.27
N LEU A 27 -0.27 -15.62 -10.89
CA LEU A 27 -0.30 -15.82 -12.33
C LEU A 27 -1.68 -16.27 -12.82
N SER A 28 -2.33 -17.21 -12.12
CA SER A 28 -3.66 -17.67 -12.51
C SER A 28 -4.70 -16.54 -12.42
N GLN A 29 -4.60 -15.67 -11.41
CA GLN A 29 -5.46 -14.49 -11.31
C GLN A 29 -5.23 -13.49 -12.44
N ILE A 30 -3.97 -13.25 -12.85
CA ILE A 30 -3.67 -12.38 -13.99
C ILE A 30 -4.24 -12.97 -15.29
N GLN A 31 -4.04 -14.26 -15.54
CA GLN A 31 -4.54 -14.96 -16.73
C GLN A 31 -6.08 -14.90 -16.84
N ASN A 32 -6.78 -14.95 -15.71
CA ASN A 32 -8.24 -14.84 -15.67
C ASN A 32 -8.73 -13.39 -15.74
N GLY A 33 -8.03 -12.45 -15.09
CA GLY A 33 -8.46 -11.07 -14.93
C GLY A 33 -8.23 -10.20 -16.17
N LEU A 34 -7.11 -10.39 -16.87
CA LEU A 34 -6.77 -9.59 -18.05
C LEU A 34 -7.81 -9.70 -19.18
N PRO A 35 -8.31 -10.89 -19.56
CA PRO A 35 -9.38 -11.00 -20.56
C PRO A 35 -10.65 -10.26 -20.17
N ILE A 36 -11.05 -10.34 -18.89
CA ILE A 36 -12.22 -9.62 -18.36
C ILE A 36 -12.01 -8.10 -18.47
N MET A 37 -10.81 -7.62 -18.12
CA MET A 37 -10.48 -6.20 -18.28
C MET A 37 -10.51 -5.79 -19.75
N ASN A 38 -9.94 -6.60 -20.66
CA ASN A 38 -9.96 -6.28 -22.09
C ASN A 38 -11.40 -6.15 -22.63
N GLN A 39 -12.29 -7.07 -22.26
CA GLN A 39 -13.70 -7.02 -22.65
C GLN A 39 -14.41 -5.76 -22.15
N LYS A 40 -14.15 -5.33 -20.91
CA LYS A 40 -14.70 -4.08 -20.36
C LYS A 40 -14.27 -2.84 -21.15
N TRP A 41 -13.15 -2.92 -21.86
CA TRP A 41 -12.58 -1.86 -22.68
C TRP A 41 -12.66 -2.19 -24.18
N GLN A 42 -13.78 -2.77 -24.61
CA GLN A 42 -14.12 -3.01 -26.02
C GLN A 42 -13.14 -3.91 -26.78
N GLY A 43 -12.32 -4.69 -26.06
CA GLY A 43 -11.43 -5.70 -26.65
C GLY A 43 -10.10 -5.19 -27.19
N ALA A 44 -9.87 -3.87 -27.24
CA ALA A 44 -8.67 -3.28 -27.83
C ALA A 44 -7.62 -2.83 -26.79
N PHE A 45 -7.94 -2.88 -25.49
CA PHE A 45 -7.10 -2.34 -24.43
C PHE A 45 -5.76 -3.05 -24.25
N LEU A 46 -5.72 -4.36 -24.51
CA LEU A 46 -4.53 -5.19 -24.26
C LEU A 46 -3.66 -5.50 -25.48
N GLU A 47 -4.03 -5.09 -26.70
CA GLU A 47 -3.31 -5.49 -27.92
C GLU A 47 -1.81 -5.18 -27.90
N ASN A 48 -1.44 -4.02 -27.34
CA ASN A 48 -0.06 -3.55 -27.23
C ASN A 48 0.38 -3.35 -25.76
N ALA A 49 -0.36 -3.93 -24.81
CA ALA A 49 -0.08 -3.75 -23.40
C ALA A 49 1.17 -4.53 -22.98
N VAL A 50 1.97 -3.92 -22.09
CA VAL A 50 3.17 -4.53 -21.52
C VAL A 50 2.96 -4.71 -20.02
N LEU A 51 3.11 -5.94 -19.55
CA LEU A 51 3.21 -6.22 -18.11
C LEU A 51 4.66 -6.00 -17.69
N VAL A 52 4.88 -4.91 -16.95
CA VAL A 52 6.15 -4.67 -16.25
C VAL A 52 6.09 -5.44 -14.93
N GLY A 53 7.25 -5.90 -14.43
CA GLY A 53 7.38 -6.81 -13.29
C GLY A 53 6.61 -6.42 -12.01
N PRO A 54 6.61 -7.28 -10.99
CA PRO A 54 5.74 -7.12 -9.83
C PRO A 54 6.00 -5.82 -9.05
N GLU A 55 4.92 -5.13 -8.69
CA GLU A 55 4.95 -4.04 -7.72
C GLU A 55 4.83 -4.62 -6.31
N MET A 56 5.93 -4.59 -5.55
CA MET A 56 6.04 -5.29 -4.27
C MET A 56 5.83 -4.37 -3.06
N ARG A 57 5.55 -3.07 -3.27
CA ARG A 57 5.31 -2.10 -2.20
C ARG A 57 3.91 -1.52 -2.28
N GLY A 58 2.90 -2.36 -2.05
CA GLY A 58 1.50 -1.94 -2.00
C GLY A 58 1.02 -1.47 -0.62
N SER A 59 1.45 -2.16 0.44
CA SER A 59 1.11 -1.86 1.83
C SER A 59 2.12 -2.50 2.78
N SER A 60 2.08 -2.13 4.07
CA SER A 60 2.95 -2.77 5.06
C SER A 60 2.64 -4.26 5.18
N PRO A 61 3.66 -5.13 5.17
CA PRO A 61 3.50 -6.58 5.34
C PRO A 61 3.21 -6.95 6.80
N ILE A 62 3.27 -5.99 7.72
CA ILE A 62 3.05 -6.19 9.15
C ILE A 62 2.05 -5.17 9.69
N ARG A 63 1.46 -5.52 10.83
CA ARG A 63 0.68 -4.61 11.67
C ARG A 63 1.35 -4.56 13.03
N ILE A 64 1.73 -3.36 13.47
CA ILE A 64 2.25 -3.17 14.83
C ILE A 64 1.06 -2.96 15.75
N ASP A 65 0.83 -3.84 16.71
CA ASP A 65 -0.37 -3.74 17.54
C ASP A 65 -0.41 -2.43 18.32
N ARG A 66 -1.61 -1.83 18.33
CA ARG A 66 -1.94 -0.66 19.13
C ARG A 66 -3.39 -0.75 19.58
N ASP A 67 -3.64 -0.34 20.81
CA ASP A 67 -4.98 -0.24 21.37
C ASP A 67 -5.80 0.83 20.64
N ARG A 68 -7.08 0.55 20.38
CA ARG A 68 -7.92 1.41 19.55
C ARG A 68 -8.33 2.71 20.25
N GLN A 69 -8.35 2.73 21.58
CA GLN A 69 -8.81 3.88 22.34
C GLN A 69 -7.66 4.86 22.60
N THR A 70 -6.50 4.32 22.96
CA THR A 70 -5.30 5.08 23.33
C THR A 70 -4.35 5.31 22.17
N SER A 71 -4.46 4.52 21.09
CA SER A 71 -3.48 4.46 19.98
C SER A 71 -2.07 4.02 20.40
N GLN A 72 -1.89 3.46 21.60
CA GLN A 72 -0.61 3.00 22.11
C GLN A 72 -0.42 1.50 21.95
N THR A 73 0.82 1.03 21.79
CA THR A 73 1.11 -0.40 21.84
C THR A 73 0.87 -0.96 23.25
N PRO A 74 0.09 -2.04 23.41
CA PRO A 74 -0.13 -2.66 24.71
C PRO A 74 1.18 -3.03 25.41
N GLY A 75 1.35 -2.61 26.66
CA GLY A 75 2.57 -2.86 27.44
C GLY A 75 3.72 -1.87 27.18
N PHE A 76 3.59 -0.94 26.22
CA PHE A 76 4.62 0.05 25.89
C PHE A 76 4.03 1.46 25.89
N ARG A 77 3.90 2.05 27.08
CA ARG A 77 3.38 3.42 27.24
C ARG A 77 4.27 4.42 26.48
N GLY A 78 3.66 5.29 25.69
CA GLY A 78 4.33 6.28 24.86
C GLY A 78 4.69 5.82 23.45
N LEU A 79 4.48 4.55 23.09
CA LEU A 79 4.71 4.04 21.75
C LEU A 79 3.42 4.10 20.91
N TYR A 80 3.42 4.92 19.85
CA TYR A 80 2.28 5.13 18.94
C TYR A 80 2.62 4.71 17.51
N PRO A 81 2.32 3.47 17.11
CA PRO A 81 2.49 3.04 15.72
C PRO A 81 1.46 3.76 14.82
N VAL A 82 1.93 4.46 13.79
CA VAL A 82 1.07 5.25 12.89
C VAL A 82 1.42 5.08 11.41
N GLY A 83 0.44 5.35 10.56
CA GLY A 83 0.59 5.41 9.11
C GLY A 83 0.75 4.03 8.46
N GLU A 84 1.21 4.05 7.20
CA GLU A 84 1.31 2.85 6.37
C GLU A 84 2.32 1.86 6.93
N GLY A 85 3.50 2.33 7.37
CA GLY A 85 4.54 1.45 7.91
C GLY A 85 4.09 0.64 9.13
N ALA A 86 3.27 1.22 9.99
CA ALA A 86 2.65 0.53 11.13
C ALA A 86 1.46 -0.37 10.73
N GLY A 87 1.02 -0.29 9.48
CA GLY A 87 -0.08 -1.04 8.91
C GLY A 87 -1.46 -0.38 9.07
N TYR A 88 -1.56 0.88 9.51
CA TYR A 88 -2.83 1.58 9.82
C TYR A 88 -3.36 2.46 8.69
N ALA A 89 -2.61 2.61 7.60
CA ALA A 89 -2.99 3.40 6.45
C ALA A 89 -2.52 2.75 5.14
N GLY A 90 -3.02 3.23 3.99
CA GLY A 90 -2.67 2.72 2.66
C GLY A 90 -2.53 3.82 1.61
N GLY A 91 -2.30 5.07 2.05
CA GLY A 91 -2.12 6.21 1.16
C GLY A 91 -1.93 7.51 1.94
N ILE A 92 -1.59 8.58 1.22
CA ILE A 92 -1.19 9.88 1.81
C ILE A 92 -2.25 10.40 2.80
N VAL A 93 -3.52 10.46 2.35
CA VAL A 93 -4.61 11.01 3.17
C VAL A 93 -4.88 10.14 4.39
N SER A 94 -4.94 8.82 4.23
CA SER A 94 -5.20 7.92 5.37
C SER A 94 -4.07 7.94 6.38
N ALA A 95 -2.81 8.05 5.94
CA ALA A 95 -1.66 8.16 6.83
C ALA A 95 -1.66 9.49 7.61
N ALA A 96 -2.02 10.59 6.95
CA ALA A 96 -2.14 11.89 7.60
C ALA A 96 -3.25 11.90 8.67
N VAL A 97 -4.42 11.33 8.35
CA VAL A 97 -5.54 11.20 9.29
C VAL A 97 -5.16 10.32 10.48
N ASP A 98 -4.49 9.19 10.23
CA ASP A 98 -4.04 8.28 11.29
C ASP A 98 -3.04 8.94 12.24
N GLY A 99 -2.08 9.70 11.69
CA GLY A 99 -1.14 10.49 12.46
C GLY A 99 -1.83 11.57 13.30
N LEU A 100 -2.78 12.31 12.73
CA LEU A 100 -3.53 13.34 13.44
C LEU A 100 -4.32 12.76 14.63
N LEU A 101 -5.03 11.65 14.42
CA LEU A 101 -5.82 11.02 15.47
C LEU A 101 -4.93 10.49 16.60
N SER A 102 -3.80 9.88 16.26
CA SER A 102 -2.84 9.38 17.24
C SER A 102 -2.16 10.51 18.00
N ALA A 103 -1.85 11.63 17.34
CA ALA A 103 -1.31 12.82 17.98
C ALA A 103 -2.30 13.43 18.99
N LYS A 104 -3.61 13.44 18.68
CA LYS A 104 -4.63 13.85 19.65
C LYS A 104 -4.59 12.98 20.92
N LYS A 105 -4.47 11.66 20.77
CA LYS A 105 -4.35 10.73 21.91
C LYS A 105 -3.06 10.91 22.71
N LEU A 106 -1.97 11.26 22.03
CA LEU A 106 -0.72 11.61 22.70
C LEU A 106 -0.89 12.89 23.55
N VAL A 107 -1.49 13.94 22.99
CA VAL A 107 -1.73 15.19 23.72
C VAL A 107 -2.69 14.97 24.90
N GLU A 108 -3.78 14.23 24.70
CA GLU A 108 -4.72 13.87 25.78
C GLU A 108 -4.03 13.19 26.98
N GLU A 109 -3.04 12.33 26.72
CA GLU A 109 -2.33 11.58 27.77
C GLU A 109 -1.21 12.40 28.47
N PHE A 110 -0.42 13.14 27.70
CA PHE A 110 0.84 13.72 28.21
C PHE A 110 0.82 15.24 28.39
N ALA A 111 -0.13 15.92 27.75
CA ALA A 111 -0.28 17.37 27.84
C ALA A 111 -1.76 17.77 27.72
N PRO A 112 -2.65 17.23 28.60
CA PRO A 112 -4.06 17.56 28.53
C PRO A 112 -4.22 19.07 28.70
N LEU A 113 -5.04 19.67 27.85
CA LEU A 113 -5.43 21.06 28.04
C LEU A 113 -6.18 21.13 29.36
N GLY A 114 -5.56 21.77 30.36
CA GLY A 114 -6.23 22.02 31.64
C GLY A 114 -7.56 22.72 31.38
N SER A 115 -8.57 22.41 32.20
CA SER A 115 -9.78 23.24 32.26
C SER A 115 -9.32 24.68 32.42
N VAL A 116 -9.61 25.52 31.44
CA VAL A 116 -9.53 26.97 31.62
C VAL A 116 -10.52 27.27 32.74
N THR A 117 -10.03 27.30 33.98
CA THR A 117 -10.79 27.84 35.10
C THR A 117 -10.92 29.33 34.81
N ALA A 118 -12.12 29.70 34.34
CA ALA A 118 -12.58 31.08 34.35
C ALA A 118 -12.71 31.57 35.81
#